data_AF-A0A183NT75-F1
#
_entry.id   AF-A0A183NT75-F1
#
_cell.length_a   1.000
_cell.length_b   1.000
_cell.length_c   1.000
_cell.angle_alpha   90.00
_cell.angle_beta   90.00
_cell.angle_gamma   90.00
#
_symmetry.space_group_name_H-M   'P 1'
#
loop_
_entity.id
_entity.type
_entity.pdbx_description
1 polymer ?
#
loop_
_entity_poly.entity_id
_entity_poly.type
_entity_poly.pdbx_seq_one_letter_code
_entity_poly.pdbx_strand_id
1 'polypeptide(L)'
;MSVTSNYTVKQIAMQPRENNAAEHLQVNEEPECVKLWAISFKKRIEVKDDAERKSMFMLEEQGLKDLHEWALQYRDSLARGQKLSRAHDKELQSARQKAAEASARMSQVDAGQAVLWEKVCQLCNFVTSGNEETTNVHTVPINTKDNQRDLNRMRVLLLQLKKSPPAIQPRIRSH
;
A
#
# COMPACT_ATOMS: atom_id res chain seq x y z
N MET A 1 -33.50 7.27 -10.61
CA MET A 1 -34.73 6.49 -10.79
C MET A 1 -35.77 7.02 -9.82
N SER A 2 -36.73 7.80 -10.31
CA SER A 2 -37.75 8.45 -9.48
C SER A 2 -39.08 7.73 -9.75
N VAL A 3 -39.66 7.12 -8.73
CA VAL A 3 -40.97 6.48 -8.82
C VAL A 3 -42.01 7.47 -8.33
N THR A 4 -42.71 8.12 -9.27
CA THR A 4 -43.91 8.92 -8.99
C THR A 4 -45.11 7.99 -8.89
N SER A 5 -45.68 7.86 -7.68
CA SER A 5 -46.93 7.15 -7.46
C SER A 5 -48.11 8.10 -7.66
N ASN A 6 -48.97 7.79 -8.63
CA ASN A 6 -50.20 8.53 -8.90
C ASN A 6 -51.34 7.96 -8.04
N TYR A 7 -51.81 8.72 -7.06
CA TYR A 7 -53.06 8.42 -6.36
C TYR A 7 -54.13 9.45 -6.72
N THR A 8 -55.15 9.01 -7.45
CA THR A 8 -56.34 9.79 -7.80
C THR A 8 -57.28 9.87 -6.59
N VAL A 9 -57.51 11.08 -6.07
CA VAL A 9 -58.52 11.33 -5.02
C VAL A 9 -59.90 11.41 -5.69
N LYS A 10 -60.81 10.49 -5.35
CA LYS A 10 -62.24 10.62 -5.72
C LYS A 10 -62.90 11.62 -4.77
N GLN A 11 -63.35 12.74 -5.32
CA GLN A 11 -64.09 13.77 -4.60
C GLN A 11 -65.56 13.34 -4.49
N ILE A 12 -66.01 12.97 -3.29
CA ILE A 12 -67.41 12.67 -2.99
C ILE A 12 -68.09 13.98 -2.61
N ALA A 13 -69.05 14.43 -3.43
CA ALA A 13 -69.86 15.60 -3.15
C ALA A 13 -70.89 15.29 -2.04
N MET A 14 -70.77 15.96 -0.88
CA MET A 14 -71.79 15.94 0.17
C MET A 14 -72.76 17.11 -0.05
N GLN A 15 -74.03 16.78 -0.29
CA GLN A 15 -75.15 17.73 -0.29
C GLN A 15 -75.43 18.24 1.14
N PRO A 16 -75.83 19.51 1.34
CA PRO A 16 -76.10 20.05 2.66
C PRO A 16 -77.50 19.61 3.13
N ARG A 17 -77.56 18.91 4.27
CA ARG A 17 -78.82 18.63 4.98
C ARG A 17 -78.91 19.56 6.17
N GLU A 18 -79.70 20.61 6.03
CA GLU A 18 -80.04 21.51 7.14
C GLU A 18 -80.99 20.82 8.13
N ASN A 19 -80.92 21.28 9.39
CA ASN A 19 -81.75 20.97 10.57
C ASN A 19 -81.27 19.83 11.49
N ASN A 20 -80.47 20.18 12.50
CA ASN A 20 -80.96 20.33 13.87
C ASN A 20 -79.85 20.91 14.76
N ALA A 21 -80.04 22.15 15.18
CA ALA A 21 -79.31 22.75 16.30
C ALA A 21 -79.84 22.15 17.59
N ALA A 22 -78.92 21.78 18.50
CA ALA A 22 -79.14 21.15 19.80
C ALA A 22 -79.32 19.62 19.79
N GLU A 23 -78.21 18.89 19.65
CA GLU A 23 -77.80 17.93 20.68
C GLU A 23 -76.34 17.53 20.45
N HIS A 24 -75.63 17.30 21.56
CA HIS A 24 -74.21 16.91 21.64
C HIS A 24 -73.18 18.05 21.51
N LEU A 25 -73.04 18.83 22.58
CA LEU A 25 -71.71 19.19 23.09
C LEU A 25 -70.96 17.88 23.40
N GLN A 26 -70.50 17.17 22.36
CA GLN A 26 -69.56 16.08 22.51
C GLN A 26 -68.24 16.77 22.83
N VAL A 27 -67.94 16.91 24.13
CA VAL A 27 -66.56 17.07 24.58
C VAL A 27 -65.82 15.96 23.86
N ASN A 28 -65.04 16.35 22.85
CA ASN A 28 -64.42 15.44 21.90
C ASN A 28 -63.19 14.86 22.60
N GLU A 29 -63.46 14.09 23.66
CA GLU A 29 -62.46 13.49 24.51
C GLU A 29 -61.85 12.33 23.73
N GLU A 30 -60.54 12.41 23.50
CA GLU A 30 -59.82 11.39 22.76
C GLU A 30 -60.08 10.00 23.39
N PRO A 31 -60.36 8.95 22.58
CA PRO A 31 -60.61 7.63 23.14
C PRO A 31 -59.42 7.13 23.94
N GLU A 32 -59.66 6.53 25.11
CA GLU A 32 -58.61 6.04 26.03
C GLU A 32 -57.60 5.10 25.35
N CYS A 33 -58.06 4.28 24.39
CA CYS A 33 -57.17 3.41 23.62
C CYS A 33 -56.16 4.19 22.76
N VAL A 34 -56.54 5.36 22.26
CA VAL A 34 -55.66 6.23 21.47
C VAL A 34 -54.67 6.95 22.40
N LYS A 35 -55.11 7.42 23.57
CA LYS A 35 -54.21 8.00 24.59
C LYS A 35 -53.13 7.01 25.02
N LEU A 36 -53.51 5.77 25.35
CA LEU A 36 -52.58 4.71 25.73
C LEU A 36 -51.63 4.34 24.59
N TRP A 37 -52.12 4.32 23.34
CA TRP A 37 -51.29 4.09 22.17
C TRP A 37 -50.29 5.23 21.96
N ALA A 38 -50.70 6.49 22.08
CA ALA A 38 -49.85 7.66 21.91
C ALA A 38 -48.71 7.69 22.93
N ILE A 39 -49.01 7.41 24.21
CA ILE A 39 -48.01 7.29 25.28
C ILE A 39 -47.02 6.17 24.96
N SER A 40 -47.54 4.99 24.58
CA SER A 40 -46.70 3.82 24.26
C SER A 40 -45.82 4.05 23.03
N PHE A 41 -46.35 4.74 22.01
CA PHE A 41 -45.62 5.09 20.80
C PHE A 41 -44.51 6.10 21.11
N LYS A 42 -44.83 7.17 21.85
CA LYS A 42 -43.84 8.17 22.30
C LYS A 42 -42.69 7.52 23.05
N LYS A 43 -42.99 6.61 23.99
CA LYS A 43 -41.96 5.87 24.72
C LYS A 43 -41.07 5.01 23.83
N ARG A 44 -41.62 4.40 22.77
CA ARG A 44 -40.81 3.64 21.79
C ARG A 44 -39.89 4.55 20.98
N ILE A 45 -40.36 5.74 20.61
CA ILE A 45 -39.52 6.73 19.91
C ILE A 45 -38.38 7.19 20.81
N GLU A 46 -38.65 7.55 22.07
CA GLU A 46 -37.62 7.97 23.03
C GLU A 46 -36.53 6.90 23.21
N VAL A 47 -36.91 5.63 23.34
CA VAL A 47 -35.95 4.51 23.45
C VAL A 47 -35.11 4.37 22.18
N LYS A 48 -35.74 4.50 21.00
CA LYS A 48 -35.04 4.41 19.72
C LYS A 48 -34.05 5.56 19.55
N ASP A 49 -34.45 6.78 19.86
CA ASP A 49 -33.62 7.97 19.77
C ASP A 49 -32.44 7.92 20.77
N ASP A 50 -32.65 7.39 21.98
CA ASP A 50 -31.59 7.14 22.94
C ASP A 50 -30.58 6.10 22.46
N ALA A 51 -31.06 5.02 21.83
CA ALA A 51 -30.20 4.00 21.25
C ALA A 51 -29.37 4.56 20.09
N GLU A 52 -29.99 5.35 19.20
CA GLU A 52 -29.29 6.03 18.11
C GLU A 52 -28.25 7.02 18.63
N ARG A 53 -28.57 7.84 19.65
CA ARG A 53 -27.59 8.75 20.29
C ARG A 53 -26.38 7.99 20.85
N LYS A 54 -26.61 6.90 21.57
CA LYS A 54 -25.52 6.06 22.11
C LYS A 54 -24.69 5.44 20.98
N SER A 55 -25.35 4.92 19.94
CA SER A 55 -24.65 4.33 18.80
C SER A 55 -23.78 5.36 18.07
N MET A 56 -24.28 6.57 17.86
CA MET A 56 -23.51 7.65 17.23
C MET A 56 -22.29 8.03 18.08
N PHE A 57 -22.48 8.21 19.39
CA PHE A 57 -21.38 8.51 20.31
C PHE A 57 -20.29 7.44 20.29
N MET A 58 -20.67 6.15 20.34
CA MET A 58 -19.70 5.05 20.28
C MET A 58 -18.95 5.01 18.95
N LEU A 59 -19.63 5.31 17.84
CA LEU A 59 -19.02 5.33 16.51
C LEU A 59 -18.02 6.48 16.37
N GLU A 60 -18.34 7.66 16.88
CA GLU A 60 -17.41 8.79 16.93
C GLU A 60 -16.18 8.50 17.79
N GLU A 61 -16.39 7.92 18.97
CA GLU A 61 -15.29 7.53 19.86
C GLU A 61 -14.37 6.49 19.20
N GLN A 62 -14.97 5.50 18.52
CA GLN A 62 -14.20 4.50 17.78
C GLN A 62 -13.44 5.13 16.60
N GLY A 63 -14.08 6.00 15.83
CA GLY A 63 -13.43 6.70 14.73
C GLY A 63 -12.23 7.54 15.17
N LEU A 64 -12.30 8.17 16.35
CA LEU A 64 -11.17 8.89 16.93
C LEU A 64 -10.03 7.96 17.36
N LYS A 65 -10.36 6.78 17.93
CA LYS A 65 -9.36 5.76 18.28
C LYS A 65 -8.65 5.25 17.04
N ASP A 66 -9.38 4.89 16.00
CA ASP A 66 -8.84 4.38 14.75
C ASP A 66 -7.94 5.40 14.06
N LEU A 67 -8.36 6.68 14.03
CA LEU A 67 -7.55 7.77 13.49
C LEU A 67 -6.24 7.95 14.26
N HIS A 68 -6.30 7.91 15.59
CA HIS A 68 -5.13 8.03 16.44
C HIS A 68 -4.16 6.86 16.23
N GLU A 69 -4.68 5.63 16.23
CA GLU A 69 -3.89 4.43 16.00
C GLU A 69 -3.24 4.45 14.61
N TRP A 70 -3.99 4.82 13.57
CA TRP A 70 -3.45 4.96 12.23
C TRP A 70 -2.31 5.97 12.17
N ALA A 71 -2.46 7.13 12.82
CA ALA A 71 -1.41 8.15 12.87
C ALA A 71 -0.14 7.65 13.59
N LEU A 72 -0.28 6.89 14.67
CA LEU A 72 0.84 6.27 15.38
C LEU A 72 1.55 5.23 14.49
N GLN A 73 0.80 4.32 13.90
CA GLN A 73 1.34 3.28 13.02
C GLN A 73 2.06 3.89 11.80
N TYR A 74 1.51 4.95 11.22
CA TYR A 74 2.13 5.68 10.12
C TYR A 74 3.47 6.30 10.53
N ARG A 75 3.50 7.02 11.66
CA ARG A 75 4.72 7.63 12.19
C ARG A 75 5.81 6.60 12.44
N ASP A 76 5.46 5.48 13.06
CA ASP A 76 6.42 4.42 13.38
C ASP A 76 6.93 3.73 12.11
N SER A 77 6.06 3.50 11.12
CA SER A 77 6.45 2.95 9.82
C SER A 77 7.39 3.87 9.07
N LEU A 78 7.14 5.17 9.09
CA LEU A 78 8.00 6.18 8.48
C LEU A 78 9.36 6.24 9.17
N ALA A 79 9.40 6.24 10.51
CA ALA A 79 10.64 6.20 11.27
C ALA A 79 11.47 4.94 10.98
N ARG A 80 10.82 3.76 10.90
CA ARG A 80 11.48 2.51 10.50
C ARG A 80 12.03 2.59 9.08
N GLY A 81 11.25 3.11 8.13
CA GLY A 81 11.67 3.28 6.74
C GLY A 81 12.89 4.19 6.61
N GLN A 82 12.90 5.33 7.30
CA GLN A 82 14.04 6.25 7.32
C GLN A 82 15.29 5.61 7.93
N LYS A 83 15.13 4.86 9.04
CA LYS A 83 16.24 4.14 9.67
C LYS A 83 16.84 3.11 8.71
N LEU A 84 15.99 2.36 8.01
CA LEU A 84 16.43 1.36 7.04
C LEU A 84 17.16 2.02 5.85
N SER A 85 16.63 3.12 5.33
CA SER A 85 17.28 3.89 4.26
C SER A 85 18.68 4.36 4.67
N ARG A 86 18.82 4.96 5.86
CA ARG A 86 20.11 5.41 6.37
C ARG A 86 21.10 4.26 6.59
N ALA A 87 20.62 3.10 7.06
CA ALA A 87 21.44 1.91 7.22
C ALA A 87 21.96 1.41 5.88
N HIS A 88 21.09 1.34 4.87
CA HIS A 88 21.45 0.96 3.51
C HIS A 88 22.43 1.96 2.87
N ASP A 89 22.23 3.27 3.05
CA ASP A 89 23.18 4.28 2.55
C ASP A 89 24.57 4.14 3.17
N LYS A 90 24.64 3.83 4.46
CA LYS A 90 25.91 3.56 5.15
C LYS A 90 26.59 2.30 4.61
N GLU A 91 25.82 1.24 4.36
CA GLU A 91 26.31 0.01 3.74
C GLU A 91 26.85 0.28 2.33
N LEU A 92 26.09 1.02 1.51
CA LEU A 92 26.48 1.41 0.16
C LEU A 92 27.77 2.25 0.16
N GLN A 93 27.89 3.22 1.06
CA GLN A 93 29.11 4.02 1.21
C GLN A 93 30.31 3.14 1.61
N SER A 94 30.14 2.23 2.55
CA SER A 94 31.17 1.25 2.93
C SER A 94 31.57 0.35 1.74
N ALA A 95 30.60 -0.14 0.97
CA ALA A 95 30.86 -0.94 -0.23
C ALA A 95 31.62 -0.14 -1.29
N ARG A 96 31.23 1.12 -1.53
CA ARG A 96 31.93 2.04 -2.44
C ARG A 96 33.36 2.30 -1.99
N GLN A 97 33.58 2.55 -0.71
CA GLN A 97 34.92 2.77 -0.16
C GLN A 97 35.80 1.52 -0.33
N LYS A 98 35.28 0.34 0.02
CA LYS A 98 35.99 -0.94 -0.20
C LYS A 98 36.31 -1.17 -1.67
N ALA A 99 35.38 -0.84 -2.58
CA ALA A 99 35.61 -0.95 -4.01
C ALA A 99 36.71 0.02 -4.48
N ALA A 100 36.70 1.27 -4.02
CA ALA A 100 37.72 2.26 -4.34
C ALA A 100 39.11 1.84 -3.82
N GLU A 101 39.20 1.35 -2.59
CA GLU A 101 40.44 0.80 -2.02
C GLU A 101 40.95 -0.41 -2.79
N ALA A 102 40.05 -1.31 -3.20
CA ALA A 102 40.39 -2.43 -4.05
C ALA A 102 40.95 -1.93 -5.39
N SER A 103 40.26 -1.01 -6.08
CA SER A 103 40.73 -0.42 -7.33
C SER A 103 42.10 0.25 -7.20
N ALA A 104 42.35 0.98 -6.12
CA ALA A 104 43.64 1.59 -5.86
C ALA A 104 44.76 0.55 -5.71
N ARG A 105 44.51 -0.56 -5.01
CA ARG A 105 45.46 -1.69 -4.90
C ARG A 105 45.68 -2.38 -6.25
N MET A 106 44.65 -2.43 -7.10
CA MET A 106 44.71 -3.08 -8.41
C MET A 106 45.36 -2.22 -9.50
N SER A 107 45.53 -0.91 -9.29
CA SER A 107 46.21 -0.02 -10.26
C SER A 107 47.66 -0.43 -10.56
N GLN A 108 48.28 -1.24 -9.71
CA GLN A 108 49.65 -1.73 -9.84
C GLN A 108 49.72 -3.15 -10.43
N VAL A 109 48.56 -3.79 -10.67
CA VAL A 109 48.46 -5.17 -11.15
C VAL A 109 48.28 -5.17 -12.65
N ASP A 110 49.19 -5.83 -13.36
CA ASP A 110 49.17 -5.92 -14.82
C ASP A 110 48.21 -7.02 -15.32
N ALA A 111 47.73 -6.90 -16.55
CA ALA A 111 46.75 -7.83 -17.13
C ALA A 111 47.32 -9.23 -17.46
N GLY A 112 48.63 -9.43 -17.33
CA GLY A 112 49.26 -10.75 -17.35
C GLY A 112 49.16 -11.50 -16.02
N GLN A 113 48.70 -10.87 -14.94
CA GLN A 113 48.60 -11.52 -13.63
C GLN A 113 47.25 -12.20 -13.43
N ALA A 114 47.27 -13.49 -13.11
CA ALA A 114 46.05 -14.28 -12.84
C ALA A 114 45.19 -13.70 -11.70
N VAL A 115 45.82 -13.03 -10.74
CA VAL A 115 45.15 -12.37 -9.61
C VAL A 115 44.21 -11.25 -10.08
N LEU A 116 44.52 -10.55 -11.18
CA LEU A 116 43.62 -9.56 -11.78
C LEU A 116 42.31 -10.22 -12.23
N TRP A 117 42.45 -11.28 -13.02
CA TRP A 117 41.31 -11.98 -13.63
C TRP A 117 40.46 -12.73 -12.61
N GLU A 118 41.05 -13.21 -11.52
CA GLU A 118 40.27 -13.73 -10.38
C GLU A 118 39.36 -12.66 -9.76
N LYS A 119 39.87 -11.44 -9.57
CA LYS A 119 39.08 -10.33 -9.03
C LYS A 119 38.03 -9.82 -10.01
N VAL A 120 38.36 -9.73 -11.29
CA VAL A 120 37.39 -9.41 -12.35
C VAL A 120 36.26 -10.45 -12.38
N CYS A 121 36.56 -11.75 -12.25
CA CYS A 121 35.53 -12.78 -12.15
C CYS A 121 34.63 -12.63 -10.90
N GLN A 122 35.19 -12.18 -9.77
CA GLN A 122 34.42 -11.94 -8.54
C GLN A 122 33.49 -10.72 -8.68
N LEU A 123 33.96 -9.64 -9.31
CA LEU A 123 33.18 -8.43 -9.55
C LEU A 123 32.12 -8.63 -10.64
N CYS A 124 32.47 -9.38 -11.68
CA CYS A 124 31.61 -9.74 -12.79
C CYS A 124 30.99 -11.12 -12.58
N ASN A 125 30.49 -11.40 -11.37
CA ASN A 125 29.70 -12.61 -11.15
C ASN A 125 28.34 -12.41 -11.82
N PHE A 126 28.27 -12.73 -13.11
CA PHE A 126 27.01 -12.78 -13.86
C PHE A 126 26.13 -13.86 -13.23
N VAL A 127 25.32 -13.47 -12.26
CA VAL A 127 24.22 -14.28 -11.76
C VAL A 127 23.25 -14.37 -12.92
N THR A 128 23.20 -15.53 -13.57
CA THR A 128 22.03 -15.89 -14.38
C THR A 128 20.87 -15.95 -13.39
N SER A 129 19.96 -14.99 -13.44
CA SER A 129 18.70 -14.98 -12.68
C SER A 129 17.79 -16.11 -13.15
N GLY A 130 18.22 -17.35 -12.93
CA GLY A 130 17.55 -18.58 -13.34
C GLY A 130 17.25 -19.52 -12.17
N ASN A 131 17.74 -19.20 -10.97
CA ASN A 131 17.37 -19.91 -9.76
C ASN A 131 17.67 -19.02 -8.55
N GLU A 132 16.88 -19.17 -7.49
CA GLU A 132 16.95 -18.46 -6.20
C GLU A 132 16.05 -17.23 -6.08
N GLU A 133 14.80 -17.56 -5.74
CA GLU A 133 13.97 -16.84 -4.77
C GLU A 133 14.83 -16.25 -3.63
N THR A 134 14.58 -14.99 -3.27
CA THR A 134 15.26 -14.17 -2.24
C THR A 134 16.59 -13.51 -2.60
N THR A 135 16.51 -12.27 -3.09
CA THR A 135 17.07 -11.09 -2.39
C THR A 135 16.64 -9.82 -3.13
N ASN A 136 16.10 -8.86 -2.36
CA ASN A 136 15.65 -7.56 -2.82
C ASN A 136 16.84 -6.67 -3.23
N VAL A 137 17.48 -6.97 -4.36
CA VAL A 137 18.32 -6.01 -5.08
C VAL A 137 17.68 -5.88 -6.45
N HIS A 138 17.13 -4.71 -6.73
CA HIS A 138 16.50 -4.37 -8.00
C HIS A 138 17.57 -4.26 -9.09
N THR A 139 18.10 -5.39 -9.56
CA THR A 139 18.75 -5.49 -10.86
C THR A 139 17.66 -5.59 -11.91
N VAL A 140 17.66 -4.62 -12.82
CA VAL A 140 16.75 -4.48 -13.97
C VAL A 140 16.48 -5.85 -14.61
N PRO A 141 15.20 -6.28 -14.78
CA PRO A 141 14.90 -7.53 -15.45
C PRO A 141 15.02 -7.32 -16.96
N ILE A 142 16.24 -7.43 -17.49
CA ILE A 142 16.46 -7.54 -18.94
C ILE A 142 16.63 -9.04 -19.27
N ASN A 143 15.61 -9.83 -18.95
CA ASN A 143 15.61 -11.26 -19.26
C ASN A 143 15.03 -11.45 -20.67
N THR A 144 15.83 -11.15 -21.69
CA THR A 144 15.62 -11.74 -23.02
C THR A 144 16.56 -12.94 -23.17
N LYS A 145 16.09 -13.99 -23.85
CA LYS A 145 16.84 -15.22 -24.13
C LYS A 145 18.22 -14.96 -24.76
N ASP A 146 18.36 -13.84 -25.46
CA ASP A 146 19.61 -13.39 -26.09
C ASP A 146 20.61 -12.83 -25.05
N ASN A 147 20.15 -11.98 -24.14
CA ASN A 147 20.98 -11.46 -23.05
C ASN A 147 21.51 -12.60 -22.16
N GLN A 148 20.71 -13.63 -21.88
CA GLN A 148 21.18 -14.77 -21.10
C GLN A 148 22.32 -15.56 -21.79
N ARG A 149 22.25 -15.72 -23.12
CA ARG A 149 23.29 -16.39 -23.90
C ARG A 149 24.58 -15.57 -23.91
N ASP A 150 24.49 -14.27 -24.08
CA ASP A 150 25.65 -13.39 -24.12
C ASP A 150 26.31 -13.22 -22.75
N LEU A 151 25.52 -13.20 -21.66
CA LEU A 151 26.06 -13.27 -20.28
C LEU A 151 26.82 -14.58 -20.04
N ASN A 152 26.30 -15.70 -20.54
CA ASN A 152 27.00 -16.99 -20.43
C ASN A 152 28.29 -17.02 -21.26
N ARG A 153 28.29 -16.43 -22.47
CA ARG A 153 29.50 -16.24 -23.29
C ARG A 153 30.53 -15.37 -22.57
N MET A 154 30.13 -14.25 -21.98
CA MET A 154 31.00 -13.40 -21.17
C MET A 154 31.61 -14.18 -19.99
N ARG A 155 30.79 -14.97 -19.28
CA ARG A 155 31.27 -15.81 -18.16
C ARG A 155 32.35 -16.79 -18.62
N VAL A 156 32.18 -17.43 -19.78
CA VAL A 156 33.18 -18.34 -20.35
C VAL A 156 34.47 -17.60 -20.69
N LEU A 157 34.38 -16.43 -21.35
CA LEU A 157 35.55 -15.61 -21.68
C LEU A 157 36.33 -15.19 -20.43
N LEU A 158 35.64 -14.74 -19.38
CA LEU A 158 36.29 -14.37 -18.11
C LEU A 158 36.97 -15.57 -17.43
N LEU A 159 36.35 -16.75 -17.45
CA LEU A 159 36.95 -17.98 -16.91
C LEU A 159 38.19 -18.42 -17.71
N GLN A 160 38.21 -18.21 -19.02
CA GLN A 160 39.39 -18.46 -19.85
C GLN A 160 40.52 -17.50 -19.49
N LEU A 161 40.23 -16.20 -19.35
CA LEU A 161 41.22 -15.20 -18.93
C LEU A 161 41.77 -15.46 -17.52
N LYS A 162 40.93 -16.00 -16.61
CA LYS A 162 41.38 -16.45 -15.28
C LYS A 162 42.36 -17.63 -15.37
N LYS A 163 42.11 -18.60 -16.26
CA LYS A 163 42.96 -19.79 -16.42
C LYS A 163 44.25 -19.50 -17.20
N SER A 164 44.17 -18.64 -18.21
CA SER A 164 45.26 -18.31 -19.13
C SER A 164 45.30 -16.80 -19.37
N PRO A 165 45.94 -16.03 -18.47
CA PRO A 165 46.11 -14.59 -18.65
C PRO A 165 46.93 -14.27 -19.91
N PRO A 166 46.62 -13.18 -20.62
CA PRO A 166 47.39 -12.76 -21.79
C PRO A 166 48.83 -12.40 -21.40
N ALA A 167 49.81 -12.90 -22.16
CA ALA A 167 51.20 -12.55 -21.94
C ALA A 167 51.45 -11.10 -22.39
N ILE A 168 51.84 -10.24 -21.44
CA ILE A 168 52.16 -8.84 -21.73
C ILE A 168 53.64 -8.78 -22.06
N GLN A 169 53.95 -8.75 -23.35
CA GLN A 169 55.30 -8.42 -23.80
C GLN A 169 55.54 -6.94 -23.52
N PRO A 170 56.57 -6.57 -22.74
CA PRO A 170 56.94 -5.17 -22.61
C PRO A 170 57.40 -4.73 -24.00
N ARG A 171 56.59 -3.93 -24.70
CA ARG A 171 57.06 -3.18 -25.86
C ARG A 171 58.09 -2.19 -25.35
N ILE A 172 59.35 -2.60 -25.38
CA ILE A 172 60.48 -1.68 -25.43
C ILE A 172 60.31 -0.92 -26.74
N ARG A 173 59.66 0.25 -26.69
CA ARG A 173 59.87 1.28 -27.71
C ARG A 173 61.30 1.78 -27.49
N SER A 174 62.25 1.15 -28.18
CA SER A 174 63.54 1.77 -28.44
C SER A 174 63.32 2.94 -29.40
N HIS A 175 63.67 4.13 -28.90
CA HIS A 175 63.89 5.44 -29.54
C HIS A 175 63.33 5.68 -30.95
#